data_AF-A0A8S2NZ55-F1
#
_entry.id   AF-A0A8S2NZ55-F1
#
_cell.length_a   1.000
_cell.length_b   1.000
_cell.length_c   1.000
_cell.angle_alpha   90.00
_cell.angle_beta   90.00
_cell.angle_gamma   90.00
#
_symmetry.space_group_name_H-M   'P 1'
#
loop_
_entity.id
_entity.type
_entity.pdbx_description
1 polymer ?
#
loop_
_entity_poly.entity_id
_entity_poly.type
_entity_poly.pdbx_seq_one_letter_code
_entity_poly.pdbx_strand_id
1 'polypeptide(L)'
;MHCKILSPSLSIINRCIASASSSSVQSTAKPVSSKTQKIIDRETRFGAANYHPLPVVIQRGSGVYVWDTDGKRYFDFLSAYSAVNQGHCHPKIIASMKQQVEILSLTSRAFHNDVLGEFEQYACELFGYEKLLPMNTGVEGGETAIKLAQEGMIENAAKMGELLRKELNRLPKDKVKIVRGKGLLNAIVIDSKYDAWELCLHLRDFGLLAKPTHGDKIRFAPPLNITKEQILECCSIIQKAVNAI
;
A
#
# COMPACT_ATOMS: atom_id res chain seq x y z
N MET A 1 4.23 32.04 17.19
CA MET A 1 3.51 31.10 18.09
C MET A 1 4.37 29.85 18.25
N HIS A 2 5.05 29.71 19.38
CA HIS A 2 5.87 28.54 19.70
C HIS A 2 5.04 27.50 20.44
N CYS A 3 4.87 26.32 19.86
CA CYS A 3 4.27 25.17 20.53
C CYS A 3 5.37 24.41 21.28
N LYS A 4 5.39 24.53 22.62
CA LYS A 4 6.23 23.70 23.48
C LYS A 4 5.54 22.34 23.66
N ILE A 5 6.11 21.29 23.11
CA ILE A 5 5.72 19.90 23.43
C ILE A 5 6.39 19.56 24.76
N LEU A 6 5.60 19.47 25.83
CA LEU A 6 6.03 18.92 27.12
C LEU A 6 6.12 17.40 26.99
N SER A 7 7.32 16.84 27.11
CA SER A 7 7.52 15.40 27.30
C SER A 7 7.10 15.00 28.72
N PRO A 8 6.20 14.03 28.93
CA PRO A 8 5.93 13.51 30.27
C PRO A 8 7.13 12.71 30.78
N SER A 9 7.50 12.87 32.05
CA SER A 9 8.55 12.06 32.66
C SER A 9 8.13 10.58 32.74
N LEU A 10 9.07 9.68 32.43
CA LEU A 10 8.94 8.22 32.50
C LEU A 10 8.51 7.66 33.87
N SER A 11 8.41 8.50 34.91
CA SER A 11 8.07 8.09 36.28
C SER A 11 6.56 8.01 36.57
N ILE A 12 5.69 8.58 35.74
CA ILE A 12 4.23 8.55 35.94
C ILE A 12 3.60 7.29 35.35
N ILE A 13 4.19 6.74 34.28
CA ILE A 13 3.66 5.54 33.59
C ILE A 13 3.77 4.28 34.46
N ASN A 14 4.78 4.19 35.34
CA ASN A 14 5.01 2.99 36.16
C ASN A 14 4.15 2.88 37.44
N ARG A 15 3.34 3.89 37.80
CA ARG A 15 2.48 3.81 39.03
C ARG A 15 1.06 3.30 38.79
N CYS A 16 0.58 3.24 37.55
CA CYS A 16 -0.76 2.74 37.25
C CYS A 16 -0.81 1.23 36.94
N ILE A 17 0.33 0.53 36.90
CA ILE A 17 0.40 -0.89 36.51
C ILE A 17 0.32 -1.84 37.72
N ALA A 18 0.47 -1.35 38.95
CA ALA A 18 0.67 -2.19 40.14
C ALA A 18 -0.56 -2.44 41.05
N SER A 19 -1.80 -2.20 40.60
CA SER A 19 -2.98 -2.45 41.46
C SER A 19 -4.23 -3.00 40.76
N ALA A 20 -4.13 -3.48 39.52
CA ALA A 20 -5.20 -4.30 38.94
C ALA A 20 -5.00 -5.76 39.36
N SER A 21 -5.35 -6.08 40.61
CA SER A 21 -5.63 -7.45 40.99
C SER A 21 -6.74 -7.96 40.07
N SER A 22 -6.39 -8.91 39.20
CA SER A 22 -7.32 -9.56 38.30
C SER A 22 -8.33 -10.36 39.13
N SER A 23 -9.42 -9.70 39.52
CA SER A 23 -10.63 -10.39 39.93
C SER A 23 -11.09 -11.20 38.72
N SER A 24 -10.90 -12.51 38.79
CA SER A 24 -11.37 -13.46 37.80
C SER A 24 -12.90 -13.43 37.82
N VAL A 25 -13.49 -12.54 37.02
CA VAL A 25 -14.91 -12.61 36.70
C VAL A 25 -15.11 -13.97 36.02
N GLN A 26 -15.60 -14.95 36.77
CA GLN A 26 -15.97 -16.25 36.23
C GLN A 26 -17.11 -16.01 35.25
N SER A 27 -16.81 -16.20 33.97
CA SER A 27 -17.81 -16.08 32.91
C SER A 27 -18.91 -17.10 33.14
N THR A 28 -20.15 -16.62 33.23
CA THR A 28 -21.37 -17.45 33.26
C THR A 28 -21.76 -17.94 31.86
N ALA A 29 -20.98 -17.57 30.84
CA ALA A 29 -21.22 -18.00 29.47
C ALA A 29 -21.02 -19.51 29.33
N LYS A 30 -21.88 -20.13 28.53
CA LYS A 30 -21.78 -21.56 28.24
C LYS A 30 -20.41 -21.87 27.62
N PRO A 31 -19.78 -22.99 28.00
CA PRO A 31 -18.55 -23.44 27.35
C PRO A 31 -18.82 -23.67 25.86
N VAL A 32 -17.80 -23.38 25.03
CA VAL A 32 -17.86 -23.64 23.59
C VAL A 32 -17.86 -25.15 23.31
N SER A 33 -18.44 -25.54 22.18
CA SER A 33 -18.43 -26.95 21.76
C SER A 33 -17.02 -27.44 21.47
N SER A 34 -16.81 -28.75 21.56
CA SER A 34 -15.52 -29.38 21.19
C SER A 34 -15.16 -29.15 19.72
N LYS A 35 -16.16 -29.02 18.84
CA LYS A 35 -15.97 -28.67 17.42
C LYS A 35 -15.43 -27.25 17.27
N THR A 36 -16.06 -26.28 17.94
CA THR A 36 -15.63 -24.88 17.97
C THR A 36 -14.22 -24.75 18.55
N GLN A 37 -13.95 -25.39 19.70
CA GLN A 37 -12.63 -25.34 20.35
C GLN A 37 -11.52 -25.85 19.43
N LYS A 38 -11.71 -26.99 18.75
CA LYS A 38 -10.72 -27.53 17.79
C LYS A 38 -10.36 -26.55 16.67
N ILE A 39 -11.31 -25.73 16.21
CA ILE A 39 -11.07 -24.73 15.16
C ILE A 39 -10.25 -23.57 15.72
N ILE A 40 -10.61 -23.07 16.91
CA ILE A 40 -9.90 -21.99 17.61
C ILE A 40 -8.47 -22.42 17.97
N ASP A 41 -8.28 -23.64 18.46
CA ASP A 41 -6.95 -24.17 18.80
C ASP A 41 -6.05 -24.26 17.56
N ARG A 42 -6.63 -24.63 16.42
CA ARG A 42 -5.90 -24.68 15.15
C ARG A 42 -5.48 -23.29 14.70
N GLU A 43 -6.36 -22.30 14.78
CA GLU A 43 -6.01 -20.89 14.50
C GLU A 43 -4.94 -20.39 15.47
N THR A 44 -5.06 -20.68 16.77
CA THR A 44 -4.09 -20.27 17.80
C THR A 44 -2.71 -20.89 17.55
N ARG A 45 -2.67 -22.13 17.06
CA ARG A 45 -1.41 -22.84 16.78
C ARG A 45 -0.67 -22.30 15.56
N PHE A 46 -1.39 -21.87 14.53
CA PHE A 46 -0.80 -21.55 13.22
C PHE A 46 -0.94 -20.08 12.80
N GLY A 47 -1.83 -19.32 13.42
CA GLY A 47 -2.05 -17.90 13.17
C GLY A 47 -1.18 -17.01 14.06
N ALA A 48 -0.89 -15.80 13.58
CA ALA A 48 -0.24 -14.78 14.40
C ALA A 48 -1.21 -14.28 15.49
N ALA A 49 -0.70 -14.02 16.69
CA ALA A 49 -1.50 -13.55 17.82
C ALA A 49 -1.73 -12.03 17.78
N ASN A 50 -2.31 -11.51 16.70
CA ASN A 50 -2.58 -10.08 16.50
C ASN A 50 -4.05 -9.67 16.75
N TYR A 51 -4.93 -10.63 17.05
CA TYR A 51 -6.32 -10.40 17.47
C TYR A 51 -6.66 -11.24 18.69
N HIS A 52 -7.72 -10.83 19.41
CA HIS A 52 -8.34 -11.61 20.48
C HIS A 52 -9.86 -11.72 20.23
N PRO A 53 -10.30 -12.58 19.29
CA PRO A 53 -11.70 -12.67 18.89
C PRO A 53 -12.59 -13.28 19.97
N LEU A 54 -13.90 -12.99 19.88
CA LEU A 54 -14.89 -13.76 20.65
C LEU A 54 -14.84 -15.24 20.23
N PRO A 55 -15.03 -16.20 21.17
CA PRO A 55 -14.91 -17.62 20.88
C PRO A 55 -16.18 -18.16 20.19
N VAL A 56 -16.50 -17.61 19.01
CA VAL A 56 -17.62 -18.00 18.15
C VAL A 56 -17.07 -18.22 16.73
N VAL A 57 -17.32 -19.39 16.16
CA VAL A 57 -16.82 -19.74 14.82
C VAL A 57 -17.97 -19.70 13.82
N ILE A 58 -18.02 -18.64 13.01
CA ILE A 58 -19.05 -18.42 11.99
C ILE A 58 -18.75 -19.25 10.74
N GLN A 59 -19.76 -19.98 10.23
CA GLN A 59 -19.64 -20.82 9.03
C GLN A 59 -20.51 -20.34 7.86
N ARG A 60 -21.58 -19.58 8.12
CA ARG A 60 -22.51 -19.10 7.08
C ARG A 60 -23.03 -17.72 7.41
N GLY A 61 -23.26 -16.89 6.40
CA GLY A 61 -23.95 -15.59 6.51
C GLY A 61 -25.02 -15.44 5.42
N SER A 62 -26.11 -14.73 5.73
CA SER A 62 -27.15 -14.34 4.76
C SER A 62 -27.98 -13.17 5.32
N GLY A 63 -28.03 -12.06 4.59
CA GLY A 63 -28.73 -10.85 5.03
C GLY A 63 -28.14 -10.34 6.35
N VAL A 64 -29.00 -10.14 7.35
CA VAL A 64 -28.59 -9.67 8.70
C VAL A 64 -28.15 -10.80 9.64
N TYR A 65 -28.12 -12.05 9.17
CA TYR A 65 -27.89 -13.23 10.00
C TYR A 65 -26.57 -13.92 9.69
N VAL A 66 -25.97 -14.50 10.74
CA VAL A 66 -24.86 -15.45 10.65
C VAL A 66 -25.15 -16.70 11.46
N TRP A 67 -24.53 -17.82 11.09
CA TRP A 67 -24.65 -19.11 11.77
C TRP A 67 -23.27 -19.65 12.12
N ASP A 68 -23.12 -20.10 13.37
CA ASP A 68 -21.90 -20.78 13.80
C ASP A 68 -21.86 -22.26 13.35
N THR A 69 -20.74 -22.92 13.62
CA THR A 69 -20.52 -24.32 13.27
C THR A 69 -21.42 -25.31 14.00
N ASP A 70 -22.10 -24.89 15.07
CA ASP A 70 -23.08 -25.69 15.81
C ASP A 70 -24.53 -25.39 15.37
N GLY A 71 -24.69 -24.55 14.34
CA GLY A 71 -25.97 -24.20 13.74
C GLY A 71 -26.72 -23.09 14.47
N LYS A 72 -26.15 -22.50 15.53
CA LYS A 72 -26.78 -21.38 16.25
C LYS A 72 -26.75 -20.14 15.36
N ARG A 73 -27.90 -19.49 15.23
CA ARG A 73 -28.08 -18.25 14.47
C ARG A 73 -27.87 -17.02 15.35
N TYR A 74 -27.26 -15.98 14.79
CA TYR A 74 -27.04 -14.68 15.41
C TYR A 74 -27.53 -13.57 14.49
N PHE A 75 -28.00 -12.47 15.07
CA PHE A 75 -28.04 -11.19 14.37
C PHE A 75 -26.63 -10.59 14.35
N ASP A 76 -26.18 -10.13 13.19
CA ASP A 76 -24.92 -9.40 13.08
C ASP A 76 -25.15 -7.89 13.24
N PHE A 77 -24.74 -7.36 14.39
CA PHE A 77 -24.80 -5.92 14.70
C PHE A 77 -23.44 -5.23 14.54
N LEU A 78 -22.45 -5.92 13.96
CA LEU A 78 -21.14 -5.38 13.62
C LEU A 78 -21.01 -5.13 12.11
N SER A 79 -21.67 -5.96 11.29
CA SER A 79 -21.66 -5.89 9.83
C SER A 79 -20.24 -5.88 9.26
N ALA A 80 -19.33 -6.65 9.87
CA ALA A 80 -17.90 -6.65 9.57
C ALA A 80 -17.32 -5.22 9.46
N TYR A 81 -17.63 -4.37 10.44
CA TYR A 81 -17.28 -2.95 10.44
C TYR A 81 -17.85 -2.19 9.23
N SER A 82 -19.14 -2.40 8.95
CA SER A 82 -19.88 -1.83 7.81
C SER A 82 -19.48 -2.34 6.41
N ALA A 83 -18.62 -3.36 6.30
CA ALA A 83 -18.25 -3.93 5.00
C ALA A 83 -19.41 -4.67 4.31
N VAL A 84 -20.37 -5.18 5.07
CA VAL A 84 -21.55 -5.91 4.56
C VAL A 84 -22.85 -5.13 4.78
N ASN A 85 -22.84 -3.82 4.52
CA ASN A 85 -24.03 -2.95 4.66
C ASN A 85 -25.25 -3.45 3.86
N GLN A 86 -25.01 -4.09 2.71
CA GLN A 86 -26.05 -4.69 1.85
C GLN A 86 -26.56 -6.05 2.38
N GLY A 87 -26.01 -6.54 3.49
CA GLY A 87 -26.24 -7.86 4.06
C GLY A 87 -25.26 -8.91 3.56
N HIS A 88 -25.00 -9.91 4.40
CA HIS A 88 -24.13 -11.04 4.09
C HIS A 88 -24.60 -11.77 2.83
N CYS A 89 -23.66 -12.07 1.93
CA CYS A 89 -23.88 -12.85 0.71
C CYS A 89 -25.03 -12.34 -0.18
N HIS A 90 -25.15 -11.02 -0.35
CA HIS A 90 -26.21 -10.42 -1.17
C HIS A 90 -26.21 -10.97 -2.63
N PRO A 91 -27.34 -11.51 -3.13
CA PRO A 91 -27.36 -12.32 -4.35
C PRO A 91 -26.91 -11.56 -5.60
N LYS A 92 -27.25 -10.27 -5.73
CA LYS A 92 -26.81 -9.46 -6.87
C LYS A 92 -25.29 -9.24 -6.90
N ILE A 93 -24.65 -9.10 -5.74
CA ILE A 93 -23.20 -8.88 -5.64
C ILE A 93 -22.46 -10.17 -5.97
N ILE A 94 -22.93 -11.30 -5.41
CA ILE A 94 -22.39 -12.63 -5.72
C ILE A 94 -22.52 -12.96 -7.21
N ALA A 95 -23.67 -12.67 -7.82
CA ALA A 95 -23.87 -12.88 -9.26
C ALA A 95 -22.90 -12.06 -10.10
N SER A 96 -22.75 -10.76 -9.79
CA SER A 96 -21.84 -9.86 -10.51
C SER A 96 -20.37 -10.31 -10.39
N MET A 97 -19.95 -10.71 -9.18
CA MET A 97 -18.60 -11.22 -8.95
C MET A 97 -18.33 -12.51 -9.75
N LYS A 98 -19.28 -13.47 -9.73
CA LYS A 98 -19.14 -14.73 -10.47
C LYS A 98 -19.04 -14.50 -11.97
N GLN A 99 -19.89 -13.63 -12.51
CA GLN A 99 -19.86 -13.28 -13.91
C GLN A 99 -18.50 -12.68 -14.31
N GLN A 100 -17.98 -11.72 -13.54
CA GLN A 100 -16.71 -11.08 -13.88
C GLN A 100 -15.50 -12.02 -13.71
N VAL A 101 -15.46 -12.83 -12.66
CA VAL A 101 -14.31 -13.70 -12.38
C VAL A 101 -14.17 -14.83 -13.42
N GLU A 102 -15.27 -15.26 -14.02
CA GLU A 102 -15.28 -16.22 -15.13
C GLU A 102 -14.75 -15.62 -16.45
N ILE A 103 -14.76 -14.29 -16.58
CA ILE A 103 -14.22 -13.57 -17.73
C ILE A 103 -12.74 -13.21 -17.48
N LEU A 104 -12.47 -12.40 -16.45
CA LEU A 104 -11.15 -11.91 -16.10
C LEU A 104 -11.13 -11.35 -14.67
N SER A 105 -10.24 -11.86 -13.84
CA SER A 105 -10.13 -11.47 -12.43
C SER A 105 -9.13 -10.34 -12.17
N LEU A 106 -8.01 -10.30 -12.90
CA LEU A 106 -6.95 -9.33 -12.65
C LEU A 106 -6.15 -9.00 -13.90
N THR A 107 -6.13 -7.71 -14.25
CA THR A 107 -5.08 -7.12 -15.08
C THR A 107 -4.15 -6.30 -14.19
N SER A 108 -2.84 -6.39 -14.40
CA SER A 108 -1.95 -5.37 -13.85
C SER A 108 -2.29 -3.99 -14.44
N ARG A 109 -1.86 -2.91 -13.77
CA ARG A 109 -2.04 -1.53 -14.28
C ARG A 109 -1.14 -1.20 -15.48
N ALA A 110 -0.38 -2.15 -15.99
CA ALA A 110 0.35 -2.00 -17.26
C ALA A 110 -0.59 -2.06 -18.47
N PHE A 111 -1.81 -2.58 -18.30
CA PHE A 111 -2.82 -2.69 -19.34
C PHE A 111 -4.13 -2.05 -18.86
N HIS A 112 -4.94 -1.61 -19.81
CA HIS A 112 -6.33 -1.27 -19.54
C HIS A 112 -7.16 -2.53 -19.43
N ASN A 113 -8.21 -2.48 -18.62
CA ASN A 113 -9.34 -3.42 -18.68
C ASN A 113 -10.61 -2.63 -18.99
N ASP A 114 -11.62 -3.34 -19.43
CA ASP A 114 -12.92 -2.86 -19.88
C ASP A 114 -13.83 -2.35 -18.75
N VAL A 115 -13.68 -2.84 -17.52
CA VAL A 115 -14.59 -2.51 -16.39
C VAL A 115 -14.15 -1.28 -15.59
N LEU A 116 -12.84 -1.03 -15.47
CA LEU A 116 -12.30 0.02 -14.60
C LEU A 116 -12.84 1.41 -14.96
N GLY A 117 -12.91 1.74 -16.25
CA GLY A 117 -13.42 3.05 -16.70
C GLY A 117 -14.89 3.25 -16.37
N GLU A 118 -15.72 2.22 -16.52
CA GLU A 118 -17.15 2.26 -16.16
C GLU A 118 -17.34 2.49 -14.66
N PHE A 119 -16.53 1.81 -13.83
CA PHE A 119 -16.55 2.01 -12.38
C PHE A 119 -16.11 3.42 -11.97
N GLU A 120 -15.01 3.92 -12.55
CA GLU A 120 -14.50 5.27 -12.29
C GLU A 120 -15.54 6.34 -12.67
N GLN A 121 -16.18 6.21 -13.83
CA GLN A 121 -17.26 7.10 -14.27
C GLN A 121 -18.45 7.07 -13.30
N TYR A 122 -18.99 5.87 -13.01
CA TYR A 122 -20.13 5.70 -12.12
C TYR A 122 -19.90 6.35 -10.74
N ALA A 123 -18.72 6.13 -10.15
CA ALA A 123 -18.38 6.69 -8.85
C ALA A 123 -18.21 8.22 -8.90
N CYS A 124 -17.55 8.75 -9.93
CA CYS A 124 -17.39 10.20 -10.12
C CYS A 124 -18.75 10.91 -10.25
N GLU A 125 -19.66 10.36 -11.05
CA GLU A 125 -21.02 10.90 -11.24
C GLU A 125 -21.85 10.81 -9.96
N LEU A 126 -21.77 9.69 -9.23
CA LEU A 126 -22.52 9.47 -7.99
C LEU A 126 -22.12 10.45 -6.88
N PHE A 127 -20.82 10.74 -6.75
CA PHE A 127 -20.29 11.57 -5.66
C PHE A 127 -19.96 13.01 -6.05
N GLY A 128 -20.03 13.36 -7.34
CA GLY A 128 -19.77 14.72 -7.83
C GLY A 128 -18.29 15.12 -7.85
N TYR A 129 -17.39 14.18 -8.13
CA TYR A 129 -15.93 14.42 -8.24
C TYR A 129 -15.43 14.26 -9.68
N GLU A 130 -14.40 15.03 -10.06
CA GLU A 130 -13.83 14.98 -11.42
C GLU A 130 -13.08 13.68 -11.73
N LYS A 131 -12.42 13.08 -10.74
CA LYS A 131 -11.57 11.88 -10.91
C LYS A 131 -11.61 10.99 -9.67
N LEU A 132 -11.44 9.70 -9.90
CA LEU A 132 -11.29 8.67 -8.86
C LEU A 132 -9.92 7.99 -8.99
N LEU A 133 -9.29 7.66 -7.85
CA LEU A 133 -8.14 6.77 -7.81
C LEU A 133 -8.46 5.57 -6.89
N PRO A 134 -8.84 4.41 -7.45
CA PRO A 134 -9.26 3.26 -6.65
C PRO A 134 -8.07 2.51 -6.05
N MET A 135 -8.26 2.05 -4.80
CA MET A 135 -7.33 1.25 -3.99
C MET A 135 -8.05 0.04 -3.38
N ASN A 136 -7.34 -0.82 -2.65
CA ASN A 136 -7.92 -2.04 -2.07
C ASN A 136 -8.39 -1.83 -0.62
N THR A 137 -7.56 -1.20 0.21
CA THR A 137 -7.82 -1.02 1.65
C THR A 137 -8.07 0.44 2.04
N GLY A 138 -8.74 0.65 3.18
CA GLY A 138 -8.90 2.00 3.74
C GLY A 138 -7.57 2.68 4.10
N VAL A 139 -6.54 1.91 4.48
CA VAL A 139 -5.20 2.45 4.77
C VAL A 139 -4.51 2.94 3.50
N GLU A 140 -4.58 2.19 2.39
CA GLU A 140 -4.05 2.66 1.10
C GLU A 140 -4.74 3.94 0.62
N GLY A 141 -6.06 4.06 0.84
CA GLY A 141 -6.81 5.28 0.59
C GLY A 141 -6.31 6.46 1.43
N GLY A 142 -6.12 6.25 2.74
CA GLY A 142 -5.59 7.26 3.65
C GLY A 142 -4.17 7.72 3.30
N GLU A 143 -3.26 6.77 3.05
CA GLU A 143 -1.89 7.07 2.62
C GLU A 143 -1.83 7.83 1.28
N THR A 144 -2.72 7.48 0.35
CA THR A 144 -2.85 8.20 -0.91
C THR A 144 -3.35 9.61 -0.68
N ALA A 145 -4.37 9.79 0.16
CA ALA A 145 -4.87 11.11 0.53
C ALA A 145 -3.78 11.97 1.17
N ILE A 146 -2.96 11.42 2.07
CA ILE A 146 -1.82 12.14 2.68
C ILE A 146 -0.83 12.58 1.61
N LYS A 147 -0.44 11.69 0.69
CA LYS A 147 0.48 12.02 -0.42
C LYS A 147 -0.08 13.07 -1.36
N LEU A 148 -1.39 13.07 -1.59
CA LEU A 148 -2.07 14.08 -2.42
C LEU A 148 -2.21 15.41 -1.69
N ALA A 149 -2.51 15.39 -0.39
CA ALA A 149 -2.74 16.58 0.43
C ALA A 149 -1.44 17.30 0.83
N GLN A 150 -0.30 16.62 0.80
CA GLN A 150 1.00 17.25 1.04
C GLN A 150 1.28 18.30 -0.04
N GLU A 151 1.18 19.56 0.38
CA GLU A 151 1.27 20.72 -0.51
C GLU A 151 2.53 20.69 -1.38
N GLY A 152 2.32 20.87 -2.68
CA GLY A 152 3.41 21.04 -3.64
C GLY A 152 4.15 19.75 -3.99
N MET A 153 3.87 18.58 -3.40
CA MET A 153 4.62 17.36 -3.70
C MET A 153 4.35 16.83 -5.11
N ILE A 154 3.11 16.92 -5.60
CA ILE A 154 2.76 16.49 -6.96
C ILE A 154 3.43 17.43 -7.98
N GLU A 155 3.31 18.73 -7.76
CA GLU A 155 3.90 19.77 -8.58
C GLU A 155 5.43 19.68 -8.54
N ASN A 156 6.02 19.43 -7.37
CA ASN A 156 7.45 19.23 -7.20
C ASN A 156 7.91 17.97 -7.95
N ALA A 157 7.17 16.86 -7.84
CA ALA A 157 7.50 15.63 -8.56
C ALA A 157 7.46 15.83 -10.08
N ALA A 158 6.52 16.61 -10.59
CA ALA A 158 6.47 16.99 -12.00
C ALA A 158 7.70 17.84 -12.38
N LYS A 159 7.93 18.96 -11.68
CA LYS A 159 9.02 19.92 -11.94
C LYS A 159 10.41 19.27 -11.84
N MET A 160 10.67 18.55 -10.74
CA MET A 160 11.95 17.90 -10.48
C MET A 160 12.17 16.72 -11.43
N GLY A 161 11.10 16.01 -11.78
CA GLY A 161 11.15 14.96 -12.80
C GLY A 161 11.58 15.48 -14.16
N GLU A 162 11.03 16.62 -14.59
CA GLU A 162 11.44 17.29 -15.83
C GLU A 162 12.88 17.74 -15.81
N LEU A 163 13.32 18.35 -14.69
CA LEU A 163 14.72 18.74 -14.52
C LEU A 163 15.67 17.53 -14.58
N LEU A 164 15.35 16.45 -13.86
CA LEU A 164 16.14 15.22 -13.88
C LEU A 164 16.26 14.66 -15.30
N ARG A 165 15.15 14.54 -16.03
CA ARG A 165 15.18 14.06 -17.42
C ARG A 165 15.97 14.99 -18.33
N LYS A 166 15.89 16.32 -18.13
CA LYS A 166 16.67 17.30 -18.89
C LYS A 166 18.17 17.09 -18.70
N GLU A 167 18.62 16.92 -17.47
CA GLU A 167 20.04 16.68 -17.16
C GLU A 167 20.51 15.29 -17.63
N LEU A 168 19.73 14.23 -17.39
CA LEU A 168 20.03 12.88 -17.89
C LEU A 168 20.16 12.84 -19.42
N ASN A 169 19.43 13.69 -20.14
CA ASN A 169 19.53 13.77 -21.60
C ASN A 169 20.84 14.38 -22.10
N ARG A 170 21.64 15.01 -21.23
CA ARG A 170 22.98 15.54 -21.55
C ARG A 170 24.08 14.49 -21.44
N LEU A 171 23.80 13.33 -20.85
CA LEU A 171 24.76 12.23 -20.74
C LEU A 171 25.23 11.76 -22.14
N PRO A 172 26.47 11.23 -22.26
CA PRO A 172 27.04 10.76 -23.52
C PRO A 172 26.14 9.74 -24.23
N LYS A 173 25.75 10.02 -25.48
CA LYS A 173 24.78 9.20 -26.23
C LYS A 173 25.33 7.85 -26.69
N ASP A 174 26.65 7.72 -26.76
CA ASP A 174 27.34 6.45 -27.00
C ASP A 174 27.29 5.51 -25.78
N LYS A 175 26.95 6.03 -24.60
CA LYS A 175 26.76 5.27 -23.35
C LYS A 175 25.31 5.19 -22.93
N VAL A 176 24.54 6.25 -23.09
CA VAL A 176 23.13 6.35 -22.69
C VAL A 176 22.25 6.56 -23.92
N LYS A 177 21.54 5.50 -24.34
CA LYS A 177 20.72 5.49 -25.55
C LYS A 177 19.37 6.17 -25.34
N ILE A 178 18.71 5.91 -24.22
CA ILE A 178 17.34 6.34 -23.97
C ILE A 178 17.23 6.92 -22.56
N VAL A 179 16.53 8.04 -22.44
CA VAL A 179 16.07 8.61 -21.17
C VAL A 179 14.54 8.67 -21.23
N ARG A 180 13.86 8.10 -20.23
CA ARG A 180 12.39 8.08 -20.18
C ARG A 180 11.87 8.13 -18.75
N GLY A 181 10.63 8.54 -18.57
CA GLY A 181 9.98 8.56 -17.26
C GLY A 181 8.79 9.51 -17.20
N LYS A 182 8.13 9.54 -16.04
CA LYS A 182 7.04 10.47 -15.72
C LYS A 182 7.13 10.85 -14.25
N GLY A 183 7.02 12.15 -13.96
CA GLY A 183 7.30 12.66 -12.62
C GLY A 183 8.71 12.26 -12.17
N LEU A 184 8.86 11.84 -10.91
CA LEU A 184 10.17 11.39 -10.38
C LEU A 184 10.53 9.94 -10.75
N LEU A 185 9.64 9.17 -11.38
CA LEU A 185 9.94 7.81 -11.84
C LEU A 185 10.61 7.86 -13.22
N ASN A 186 11.94 7.76 -13.23
CA ASN A 186 12.76 7.91 -14.43
C ASN A 186 13.69 6.72 -14.64
N ALA A 187 14.14 6.53 -15.86
CA ALA A 187 15.09 5.49 -16.22
C ALA A 187 15.99 5.94 -17.37
N ILE A 188 17.23 5.45 -17.34
CA ILE A 188 18.12 5.45 -18.49
C ILE A 188 18.29 4.02 -19.01
N VAL A 189 18.50 3.91 -20.32
CA VAL A 189 18.92 2.67 -20.98
C VAL A 189 20.34 2.89 -21.48
N ILE A 190 21.28 2.07 -21.01
CA ILE A 190 22.68 2.16 -21.41
C ILE A 190 22.95 1.31 -22.65
N ASP A 191 24.02 1.60 -23.37
CA ASP A 191 24.48 0.75 -24.47
C ASP A 191 24.85 -0.64 -23.92
N SER A 192 24.45 -1.69 -24.65
CA SER A 192 24.73 -3.10 -24.33
C SER A 192 26.23 -3.44 -24.22
N LYS A 193 27.12 -2.57 -24.73
CA LYS A 193 28.56 -2.70 -24.55
C LYS A 193 29.02 -2.43 -23.10
N TYR A 194 28.15 -1.83 -22.28
CA TYR A 194 28.40 -1.55 -20.87
C TYR A 194 27.51 -2.40 -19.97
N ASP A 195 28.00 -2.67 -18.78
CA ASP A 195 27.27 -3.42 -17.77
C ASP A 195 26.55 -2.50 -16.78
N ALA A 196 25.25 -2.71 -16.60
CA ALA A 196 24.44 -1.83 -15.74
C ALA A 196 24.69 -2.08 -14.25
N TRP A 197 25.18 -3.26 -13.88
CA TRP A 197 25.57 -3.56 -12.52
C TRP A 197 26.85 -2.80 -12.15
N GLU A 198 27.87 -2.82 -13.00
CA GLU A 198 29.09 -2.01 -12.86
C GLU A 198 28.79 -0.51 -12.74
N LEU A 199 27.91 0.02 -13.59
CA LEU A 199 27.49 1.42 -13.46
C LEU A 199 26.82 1.70 -12.10
N CYS A 200 25.98 0.78 -11.59
CA CYS A 200 25.38 0.91 -10.27
C CYS A 200 26.41 0.82 -9.13
N LEU A 201 27.50 0.05 -9.29
CA LEU A 201 28.61 0.03 -8.34
C LEU A 201 29.35 1.38 -8.31
N HIS A 202 29.63 1.97 -9.48
CA HIS A 202 30.21 3.31 -9.55
C HIS A 202 29.28 4.37 -8.95
N LEU A 203 27.97 4.30 -9.22
CA LEU A 203 27.00 5.19 -8.58
C LEU A 203 27.09 5.10 -7.05
N ARG A 204 27.11 3.88 -6.49
CA ARG A 204 27.27 3.65 -5.04
C ARG A 204 28.55 4.30 -4.53
N ASP A 205 29.68 4.07 -5.19
CA ASP A 205 30.99 4.58 -4.76
C ASP A 205 31.08 6.11 -4.83
N PHE A 206 30.33 6.72 -5.74
CA PHE A 206 30.19 8.17 -5.85
C PHE A 206 29.04 8.76 -5.01
N GLY A 207 28.34 7.94 -4.21
CA GLY A 207 27.35 8.41 -3.23
C GLY A 207 25.89 8.43 -3.72
N LEU A 208 25.54 7.73 -4.79
CA LEU A 208 24.17 7.59 -5.29
C LEU A 208 23.74 6.12 -5.37
N LEU A 209 22.61 5.78 -4.75
CA LEU A 209 22.06 4.44 -4.84
C LEU A 209 21.01 4.36 -5.95
N ALA A 210 21.21 3.43 -6.87
CA ALA A 210 20.26 3.07 -7.91
C ALA A 210 20.32 1.55 -8.16
N LYS A 211 19.29 1.00 -8.80
CA LYS A 211 19.21 -0.42 -9.11
C LYS A 211 19.07 -0.67 -10.62
N PRO A 212 19.78 -1.66 -11.18
CA PRO A 212 19.55 -2.07 -12.56
C PRO A 212 18.24 -2.89 -12.67
N THR A 213 17.58 -2.82 -13.81
CA THR A 213 16.38 -3.59 -14.15
C THR A 213 16.46 -4.08 -15.58
N HIS A 214 16.11 -5.35 -15.81
CA HIS A 214 16.08 -5.96 -17.14
C HIS A 214 17.40 -5.80 -17.95
N GLY A 215 18.55 -6.00 -17.29
CA GLY A 215 19.88 -6.01 -17.93
C GLY A 215 20.49 -4.62 -18.11
N ASP A 216 19.95 -3.80 -19.00
CA ASP A 216 20.56 -2.58 -19.54
C ASP A 216 19.91 -1.26 -19.03
N LYS A 217 19.01 -1.32 -18.04
CA LYS A 217 18.23 -0.16 -17.59
C LYS A 217 18.53 0.18 -16.14
N ILE A 218 18.74 1.46 -15.85
CA ILE A 218 18.88 1.95 -14.47
C ILE A 218 17.67 2.81 -14.14
N ARG A 219 16.99 2.52 -13.02
CA ARG A 219 15.82 3.28 -12.57
C ARG A 219 16.21 4.25 -11.46
N PHE A 220 15.69 5.47 -11.57
CA PHE A 220 15.80 6.53 -10.59
C PHE A 220 14.39 6.89 -10.09
N ALA A 221 14.20 6.83 -8.78
CA ALA A 221 12.95 7.17 -8.10
C ALA A 221 13.27 7.91 -6.79
N PRO A 222 13.79 9.15 -6.87
CA PRO A 222 14.10 9.92 -5.67
C PRO A 222 12.84 10.26 -4.85
N PRO A 223 13.00 10.57 -3.55
CA PRO A 223 11.89 11.01 -2.70
C PRO A 223 11.15 12.24 -3.24
N LEU A 224 9.84 12.37 -2.92
CA LEU A 224 8.97 13.44 -3.45
C LEU A 224 9.38 14.86 -2.99
N ASN A 225 10.12 14.97 -1.89
CA ASN A 225 10.61 16.23 -1.34
C ASN A 225 12.03 16.60 -1.84
N ILE A 226 12.57 15.89 -2.84
CA ILE A 226 13.89 16.22 -3.39
C ILE A 226 13.89 17.64 -3.97
N THR A 227 14.94 18.41 -3.66
CA THR A 227 15.06 19.79 -4.13
C THR A 227 15.79 19.87 -5.47
N LYS A 228 15.74 21.04 -6.09
CA LYS A 228 16.46 21.32 -7.33
C LYS A 228 17.97 21.10 -7.17
N GLU A 229 18.54 21.58 -6.08
CA GLU A 229 19.97 21.49 -5.78
C GLU A 229 20.39 20.03 -5.63
N GLN A 230 19.59 19.23 -4.93
CA GLN A 230 19.81 17.79 -4.78
C GLN A 230 19.68 17.05 -6.10
N ILE A 231 18.73 17.41 -6.97
CA ILE A 231 18.65 16.83 -8.33
C ILE A 231 19.92 17.12 -9.12
N LEU A 232 20.43 18.36 -9.09
CA LEU A 232 21.64 18.74 -9.81
C LEU A 232 22.88 18.01 -9.27
N GLU A 233 22.98 17.86 -7.94
CA GLU A 233 24.03 17.07 -7.30
C GLU A 233 23.97 15.60 -7.72
N CYS A 234 22.77 14.98 -7.67
CA CYS A 234 22.57 13.62 -8.17
C CYS A 234 22.97 13.48 -9.64
N CYS A 235 22.61 14.44 -10.51
CA CYS A 235 22.98 14.40 -11.93
C CYS A 235 24.49 14.51 -12.14
N SER A 236 25.19 15.30 -11.32
CA SER A 236 26.65 15.37 -11.32
C SER A 236 27.29 14.03 -10.96
N ILE A 237 26.77 13.35 -9.94
CA ILE A 237 27.20 11.99 -9.57
C ILE A 237 26.94 10.99 -10.70
N ILE A 238 25.75 11.03 -11.30
CA ILE A 238 25.40 10.14 -12.43
C ILE A 238 26.34 10.36 -13.61
N GLN A 239 26.63 11.61 -13.94
CA GLN A 239 27.57 11.94 -15.03
C GLN A 239 28.97 11.40 -14.75
N LYS A 240 29.46 11.51 -13.51
CA LYS A 240 30.75 10.93 -13.09
C LYS A 240 30.76 9.40 -13.23
N ALA A 241 29.70 8.73 -12.76
CA ALA A 241 29.56 7.28 -12.86
C ALA A 241 29.52 6.80 -14.31
N VAL A 242 28.73 7.45 -15.17
CA VAL A 242 28.65 7.13 -16.61
C VAL A 242 29.99 7.37 -17.31
N ASN A 243 30.79 8.33 -16.87
CA ASN A 243 32.11 8.57 -17.45
C ASN A 243 33.15 7.52 -16.99
N ALA A 244 32.94 6.85 -15.87
CA ALA A 244 33.85 5.86 -15.31
C ALA A 244 33.73 4.47 -15.95
N ILE A 245 32.60 4.16 -16.61
CA ILE A 245 32.37 2.91 -17.35
C ILE A 245 32.87 2.93 -18.79
#